data_AF-A0A6V8LKZ1-F1
#
_entry.id   AF-A0A6V8LKZ1-F1
#
_cell.length_a   1.000
_cell.length_b   1.000
_cell.length_c   1.000
_cell.angle_alpha   90.00
_cell.angle_beta   90.00
_cell.angle_gamma   90.00
#
_symmetry.space_group_name_H-M   'P 1'
#
loop_
_entity.id
_entity.type
_entity.pdbx_description
1 polymer ?
#
loop_
_entity_poly.entity_id
_entity_poly.type
_entity_poly.pdbx_seq_one_letter_code
_entity_poly.pdbx_strand_id
1 'polypeptide(L)'
;MVLNGAEPFPERVRQVCAAWLRAGRDGDLLVTDKAFFTVYCWSHNHGIRDPAGPEYDPELAEYVTASYEALGGRAGWNAMLCQRTLCRVCGDRYLLENLGVCTGCMAYTCYRCGPHAHCTGELV
;
A
#
# COMPACT_ATOMS: atom_id res chain seq x y z
N MET A 1 -8.86 7.74 -7.24
CA MET A 1 -7.78 6.83 -6.79
C MET A 1 -8.45 5.65 -6.09
N VAL A 2 -8.01 4.43 -6.39
CA VAL A 2 -8.64 3.14 -6.02
C VAL A 2 -8.88 2.96 -4.50
N LEU A 3 -8.16 3.70 -3.65
CA LEU A 3 -8.26 3.66 -2.19
C LEU A 3 -8.75 4.99 -1.57
N ASN A 4 -9.53 5.79 -2.30
CA ASN A 4 -10.15 7.00 -1.75
C ASN A 4 -11.44 6.64 -0.99
N GLY A 5 -11.58 7.12 0.25
CA GLY A 5 -12.82 6.95 1.01
C GLY A 5 -12.68 7.44 2.45
N ALA A 6 -13.81 7.62 3.12
CA ALA A 6 -13.88 7.95 4.54
C ALA A 6 -13.64 6.72 5.45
N GLU A 7 -13.74 5.52 4.88
CA GLU A 7 -13.58 4.27 5.61
C GLU A 7 -12.13 4.02 6.07
N PRO A 8 -11.95 3.25 7.17
CA PRO A 8 -10.63 2.78 7.59
C PRO A 8 -9.87 2.08 6.45
N PHE A 9 -8.55 2.21 6.44
CA PHE A 9 -7.72 1.66 5.36
C PHE A 9 -7.95 0.16 5.11
N PRO A 10 -8.00 -0.73 6.12
CA PRO A 10 -8.28 -2.15 5.90
C PRO A 10 -9.59 -2.39 5.14
N GLU A 11 -10.63 -1.62 5.46
CA GLU A 11 -11.94 -1.75 4.83
C GLU A 11 -11.91 -1.31 3.37
N ARG A 12 -11.20 -0.21 3.08
CA ARG A 12 -10.95 0.21 1.69
C ARG A 12 -10.25 -0.90 0.90
N VAL A 13 -9.22 -1.54 1.46
CA VAL A 13 -8.50 -2.64 0.78
C VAL A 13 -9.43 -3.84 0.54
N ARG A 14 -10.24 -4.24 1.53
CA ARG A 14 -11.23 -5.32 1.38
C ARG A 14 -12.25 -5.03 0.29
N GLN A 15 -12.73 -3.79 0.17
CA GLN A 15 -13.67 -3.40 -0.88
C GLN A 15 -13.08 -3.58 -2.28
N VAL A 16 -11.81 -3.19 -2.48
CA VAL A 16 -11.16 -3.38 -3.79
C VAL A 16 -10.89 -4.85 -4.08
N CYS A 17 -10.43 -5.62 -3.09
CA CYS A 17 -10.23 -7.06 -3.22
C CYS A 17 -11.54 -7.76 -3.60
N ALA A 18 -12.64 -7.42 -2.91
CA ALA A 18 -13.96 -7.98 -3.21
C ALA A 18 -14.44 -7.60 -4.62
N ALA A 19 -14.12 -6.38 -5.10
CA ALA A 19 -14.42 -5.99 -6.48
C ALA A 19 -13.61 -6.80 -7.49
N TRP A 20 -12.31 -6.98 -7.25
CA TRP A 20 -11.41 -7.80 -8.05
C TRP A 20 -11.89 -9.26 -8.14
N LEU A 21 -12.27 -9.86 -7.01
CA LEU A 21 -12.82 -11.21 -6.96
C LEU A 21 -14.13 -11.34 -7.75
N ARG A 22 -15.08 -10.41 -7.56
CA ARG A 22 -16.36 -10.40 -8.31
C ARG A 22 -16.18 -10.22 -9.81
N ALA A 23 -15.13 -9.51 -10.24
CA ALA A 23 -14.80 -9.33 -11.65
C ALA A 23 -14.05 -10.53 -12.25
N GLY A 24 -13.84 -11.62 -11.50
CA GLY A 24 -13.09 -12.78 -12.00
C GLY A 24 -11.59 -12.55 -12.06
N ARG A 25 -11.06 -11.75 -11.13
CA ARG A 25 -9.62 -11.42 -11.00
C ARG A 25 -9.07 -10.55 -12.12
N ASP A 26 -9.86 -9.59 -12.59
CA ASP A 26 -9.46 -8.64 -13.62
C ASP A 26 -8.21 -7.83 -13.24
N GLY A 27 -7.19 -7.85 -14.11
CA GLY A 27 -5.92 -7.14 -13.91
C GLY A 27 -6.08 -5.62 -13.79
N ASP A 28 -7.12 -5.04 -14.41
CA ASP A 28 -7.38 -3.60 -14.37
C ASP A 28 -7.84 -3.11 -12.98
N LEU A 29 -8.19 -4.03 -12.07
CA LEU A 29 -8.59 -3.75 -10.69
C LEU A 29 -7.46 -3.93 -9.66
N LEU A 30 -6.26 -4.30 -10.13
CA LEU A 30 -5.10 -4.40 -9.26
C LEU A 30 -4.61 -3.00 -8.87
N VAL A 31 -4.18 -2.85 -7.61
CA VAL A 31 -3.58 -1.58 -7.16
C VAL A 31 -2.19 -1.41 -7.78
N THR A 32 -1.88 -0.17 -8.17
CA THR A 32 -0.58 0.22 -8.73
C THR A 32 -0.02 1.45 -8.00
N ASP A 33 1.22 1.83 -8.32
CA ASP A 33 1.90 3.03 -7.81
C ASP A 33 1.80 3.18 -6.28
N LYS A 34 1.42 4.36 -5.80
CA LYS A 34 1.24 4.68 -4.38
C LYS A 34 0.24 3.76 -3.69
N ALA A 35 -0.85 3.39 -4.37
CA ALA A 35 -1.86 2.52 -3.80
C ALA A 35 -1.27 1.14 -3.53
N PHE A 36 -0.52 0.61 -4.50
CA PHE A 36 0.22 -0.64 -4.33
C PHE A 36 1.23 -0.55 -3.18
N PHE A 37 2.10 0.47 -3.17
CA PHE A 37 3.11 0.64 -2.11
C PHE A 37 2.47 0.59 -0.71
N THR A 38 1.37 1.32 -0.53
CA THR A 38 0.67 1.39 0.76
C THR A 38 0.04 0.04 1.14
N VAL A 39 -0.64 -0.63 0.20
CA VAL A 39 -1.27 -1.94 0.44
C VAL A 39 -0.21 -3.00 0.74
N TYR A 40 0.90 -2.99 0.01
CA TYR A 40 2.00 -3.94 0.19
C TYR A 40 2.65 -3.79 1.57
N CYS A 41 3.06 -2.57 1.95
CA CYS A 41 3.60 -2.30 3.29
C CYS A 41 2.61 -2.63 4.40
N TRP A 42 1.33 -2.27 4.24
CA TRP A 42 0.28 -2.61 5.20
C TRP A 42 0.14 -4.12 5.39
N SER A 43 0.04 -4.87 4.29
CA SER A 43 -0.13 -6.32 4.32
C SER A 43 1.02 -7.03 5.02
N HIS A 44 2.24 -6.49 4.90
CA HIS A 44 3.43 -7.03 5.56
C HIS A 44 3.42 -6.72 7.05
N ASN A 45 3.16 -5.46 7.43
CA ASN A 45 3.15 -5.03 8.84
C ASN A 45 2.05 -5.71 9.67
N HIS A 46 0.94 -6.09 9.03
CA HIS A 46 -0.19 -6.76 9.70
C HIS A 46 -0.17 -8.28 9.53
N GLY A 47 0.84 -8.87 8.88
CA GLY A 47 0.91 -10.33 8.72
C GLY A 47 -0.20 -10.95 7.85
N ILE A 48 -0.87 -10.14 7.02
CA ILE A 48 -1.99 -10.59 6.16
C ILE A 48 -1.57 -11.73 5.23
N ARG A 49 -0.29 -11.77 4.87
CA ARG A 49 0.31 -12.75 3.94
C ARG A 49 0.97 -13.94 4.63
N ASP A 50 0.97 -14.02 5.96
CA ASP A 50 1.58 -15.12 6.71
C ASP A 50 0.52 -16.19 7.05
N PRO A 51 0.54 -17.38 6.42
CA PRO A 51 -0.46 -18.42 6.67
C PRO A 51 -0.49 -18.95 8.11
N ALA A 52 0.55 -18.69 8.90
CA ALA A 52 0.61 -19.07 10.32
C ALA A 52 0.11 -17.95 11.25
N GLY A 53 -0.14 -16.75 10.71
CA GLY A 53 -0.53 -15.57 11.47
C GLY A 53 -2.04 -15.50 11.78
N PRO A 54 -2.42 -14.88 12.90
CA PRO A 54 -3.84 -14.72 13.28
C PRO A 54 -4.62 -13.77 12.36
N GLU A 55 -3.91 -12.90 11.64
CA GLU A 55 -4.48 -11.91 10.70
C GLU A 55 -4.41 -12.40 9.24
N TYR A 56 -4.06 -13.67 9.02
CA TYR A 56 -4.00 -14.25 7.68
C TYR A 56 -5.36 -14.18 6.98
N ASP A 57 -5.35 -13.63 5.77
CA ASP A 57 -6.52 -13.60 4.91
C ASP A 57 -6.08 -14.09 3.52
N PRO A 58 -6.53 -15.29 3.09
CA PRO A 58 -6.05 -15.90 1.85
C PRO A 58 -6.45 -15.09 0.61
N GLU A 59 -7.62 -14.45 0.63
CA GLU A 59 -8.11 -13.67 -0.50
C GLU A 59 -7.34 -12.36 -0.63
N LEU A 60 -7.09 -11.68 0.50
CA LEU A 60 -6.23 -10.50 0.51
C LEU A 60 -4.77 -10.85 0.17
N ALA A 61 -4.25 -11.97 0.65
CA ALA A 61 -2.91 -12.43 0.33
C ALA A 61 -2.76 -12.72 -1.17
N GLU A 62 -3.78 -13.33 -1.78
CA GLU A 62 -3.86 -13.54 -3.23
C GLU A 62 -3.86 -12.20 -3.98
N TYR A 63 -4.73 -11.26 -3.57
CA TYR A 63 -4.84 -9.94 -4.20
C TYR A 63 -3.54 -9.13 -4.15
N VAL A 64 -2.87 -9.11 -2.99
CA VAL A 64 -1.58 -8.42 -2.83
C VAL A 64 -0.50 -9.06 -3.71
N THR A 65 -0.49 -10.39 -3.78
CA THR A 65 0.47 -11.13 -4.62
C THR A 65 0.21 -10.85 -6.10
N ALA A 66 -1.04 -10.86 -6.57
CA ALA A 66 -1.40 -10.53 -7.94
C ALA A 66 -0.98 -9.09 -8.29
N SER A 67 -1.21 -8.13 -7.40
CA SER A 67 -0.79 -6.73 -7.59
C SER A 67 0.73 -6.59 -7.65
N TYR A 68 1.48 -7.36 -6.85
CA TYR A 68 2.94 -7.38 -6.87
C TYR A 68 3.49 -7.96 -8.16
N GLU A 69 2.92 -9.06 -8.66
CA GLU A 69 3.33 -9.64 -9.95
C GLU A 69 2.99 -8.71 -11.12
N ALA A 70 1.84 -8.04 -11.10
CA ALA A 70 1.47 -7.05 -12.11
C ALA A 70 2.41 -5.83 -12.15
N LEU A 71 3.05 -5.48 -11.02
CA LEU A 71 4.10 -4.46 -10.99
C LEU A 71 5.41 -4.92 -11.66
N GLY A 72 5.57 -6.21 -11.97
CA GLY A 72 6.82 -6.83 -12.41
C GLY A 72 7.60 -7.49 -11.28
N GLY A 73 6.90 -7.88 -10.21
CA GLY A 73 7.44 -8.61 -9.07
C GLY A 73 8.62 -7.89 -8.42
N ARG A 74 9.71 -8.63 -8.16
CA ARG A 74 10.89 -8.09 -7.47
C ARG A 74 11.53 -6.93 -8.21
N ALA A 75 11.62 -7.01 -9.54
CA ALA A 75 12.20 -5.96 -10.36
C ALA A 75 11.35 -4.68 -10.30
N GLY A 76 10.02 -4.83 -10.42
CA GLY A 76 9.05 -3.75 -10.28
C GLY A 76 9.09 -3.07 -8.92
N TRP A 77 9.13 -3.87 -7.85
CA TRP A 77 9.25 -3.37 -6.48
C TRP A 77 10.53 -2.56 -6.27
N ASN A 78 11.68 -3.10 -6.68
CA ASN A 78 12.95 -2.39 -6.57
C ASN A 78 12.94 -1.08 -7.38
N ALA A 79 12.39 -1.11 -8.61
CA ALA A 79 12.26 0.08 -9.43
C ALA A 79 11.36 1.14 -8.76
N MET A 80 10.26 0.72 -8.14
CA MET A 80 9.36 1.57 -7.37
C MET A 80 10.06 2.21 -6.16
N LEU A 81 10.81 1.42 -5.37
CA LEU A 81 11.55 1.94 -4.20
C LEU A 81 12.60 3.00 -4.58
N CYS A 82 13.21 2.87 -5.76
CA CYS A 82 14.14 3.84 -6.32
C CYS A 82 13.48 5.11 -6.89
N GLN A 83 12.14 5.16 -6.98
CA GLN A 83 11.45 6.37 -7.42
C GLN A 83 11.59 7.47 -6.39
N ARG A 84 11.65 8.72 -6.89
CA ARG A 84 11.76 9.89 -6.03
C ARG A 84 10.45 10.64 -5.89
N THR A 85 10.00 10.84 -4.66
CA THR A 85 8.75 11.50 -4.27
C THR A 85 9.01 12.64 -3.28
N LEU A 86 8.06 13.56 -3.15
CA LEU A 86 8.13 14.68 -2.21
C LEU A 86 7.56 14.29 -0.83
N CYS A 87 8.26 14.69 0.24
CA CYS A 87 7.69 14.70 1.58
C CYS A 87 6.59 15.78 1.65
N ARG A 88 5.42 15.45 2.20
CA ARG A 88 4.30 16.40 2.32
C ARG A 88 4.60 17.56 3.28
N VAL A 89 5.52 17.37 4.24
CA VAL A 89 5.82 18.34 5.30
C VAL A 89 6.94 19.30 4.89
N CYS A 90 8.14 18.80 4.58
CA CYS A 90 9.27 19.66 4.21
C CYS A 90 9.35 20.00 2.72
N GLY A 91 8.62 19.28 1.86
CA GLY A 91 8.68 19.48 0.40
C GLY A 91 9.94 18.93 -0.27
N ASP A 92 10.91 18.40 0.49
CA ASP A 92 12.12 17.80 -0.07
C ASP A 92 11.83 16.48 -0.79
N ARG A 93 12.73 16.13 -1.72
CA ARG A 93 12.60 14.95 -2.58
C ARG A 93 13.46 13.80 -2.06
N TYR A 94 12.83 12.66 -1.80
CA TYR A 94 13.45 11.45 -1.26
C TYR A 94 13.17 10.25 -2.16
N LEU A 95 14.04 9.23 -2.10
CA LEU A 95 13.70 7.90 -2.60
C LEU A 95 12.53 7.34 -1.79
N LEU A 96 11.66 6.55 -2.42
CA LEU A 96 10.45 6.04 -1.80
C LEU A 96 10.74 5.15 -0.59
N GLU A 97 11.84 4.38 -0.63
CA GLU A 97 12.33 3.59 0.52
C GLU A 97 12.64 4.44 1.77
N ASN A 98 12.81 5.76 1.62
CA ASN A 98 13.12 6.69 2.70
C ASN A 98 11.90 7.51 3.15
N LEU A 99 10.70 7.04 2.79
CA LEU A 99 9.43 7.69 3.09
C LEU A 99 8.47 6.69 3.73
N GLY A 100 7.86 7.10 4.83
CA GLY A 100 6.64 6.48 5.32
C GLY A 100 5.43 6.93 4.51
N VAL A 101 4.33 6.17 4.59
CA VAL A 101 3.04 6.52 3.98
C VAL A 101 1.91 6.45 5.00
N CYS A 102 1.08 7.49 5.02
CA CYS A 102 -0.11 7.50 5.85
C CYS A 102 -1.23 6.68 5.20
N THR A 103 -1.74 5.69 5.91
CA THR A 103 -2.87 4.87 5.45
C THR A 103 -4.18 5.66 5.39
N GLY A 104 -4.35 6.70 6.19
CA GLY A 104 -5.51 7.62 6.12
C GLY A 104 -5.53 8.44 4.83
N CYS A 105 -4.56 9.34 4.65
CA CYS A 105 -4.56 10.33 3.57
C CYS A 105 -3.64 10.01 2.38
N MET A 106 -2.89 8.90 2.43
CA MET A 106 -1.94 8.47 1.40
C MET A 106 -0.82 9.50 1.13
N ALA A 107 -0.55 10.38 2.10
CA ALA A 107 0.56 11.32 2.04
C ALA A 107 1.86 10.62 2.44
N TYR A 108 2.95 10.99 1.78
CA TYR A 108 4.29 10.53 2.10
C TYR A 108 4.98 11.48 3.07
N THR A 109 5.67 10.93 4.05
CA THR A 109 6.44 11.71 5.03
C THR A 109 7.83 11.13 5.20
N CYS A 110 8.86 11.98 5.23
CA CYS A 110 10.21 11.50 5.49
C CYS A 110 10.41 11.24 6.98
N TYR A 111 11.30 10.31 7.32
CA TYR A 111 11.58 9.93 8.71
C TYR A 111 12.05 11.09 9.59
N ARG A 112 12.59 12.17 9.00
CA ARG A 112 12.98 13.39 9.73
C ARG A 112 11.78 14.20 10.19
N CYS A 113 10.78 14.36 9.32
CA CYS A 113 9.56 15.09 9.68
C CYS A 113 8.66 14.27 10.63
N GLY A 114 8.88 12.96 10.68
CA GLY A 114 8.13 12.05 11.54
C GLY A 114 6.68 11.89 11.10
N PRO A 115 5.88 11.14 11.88
CA PRO A 115 4.52 10.80 11.50
C PRO A 115 3.61 12.00 11.31
N HIS A 116 2.69 11.86 10.35
CA HIS A 116 1.63 12.83 10.10
C HIS A 116 0.61 12.81 11.27
N ALA A 117 0.83 13.65 12.28
CA ALA A 117 0.15 13.66 13.58
C ALA A 117 -1.40 13.71 13.54
N HIS A 118 -1.99 14.08 12.41
CA HIS A 118 -3.45 14.25 12.27
C HIS A 118 -4.14 13.13 11.47
N CYS A 119 -3.45 12.04 11.11
CA CYS A 119 -4.07 10.95 10.35
C CYS A 119 -3.78 9.58 10.97
N THR A 120 -4.76 8.69 10.85
CA THR A 120 -4.67 7.30 11.33
C THR A 120 -3.59 6.53 10.57
N GLY A 121 -2.67 5.90 11.32
CA GLY A 121 -1.72 4.88 10.88
C GLY A 121 -0.69 5.34 9.85
N GLU A 122 0.55 5.54 10.26
CA GLU A 122 1.69 5.62 9.34
C GLU A 122 2.34 4.23 9.22
N LEU A 123 2.63 3.84 7.98
CA LEU A 123 3.48 2.69 7.69
C LEU A 123 4.88 3.23 7.40
N VAL A 124 5.84 2.76 8.19
CA VAL A 124 7.27 3.09 8.09
C VAL A 124 7.98 1.93 7.41
#